data_AF-A0A1Y3NL76-F1
#
_entry.id   AF-A0A1Y3NL76-F1
#
_cell.length_a   1.000
_cell.length_b   1.000
_cell.length_c   1.000
_cell.angle_alpha   90.00
_cell.angle_beta   90.00
_cell.angle_gamma   90.00
#
_symmetry.space_group_name_H-M   'P 1'
#
loop_
_entity.id
_entity.type
_entity.pdbx_description
1 polymer ?
#
loop_
_entity_poly.entity_id
_entity_poly.type
_entity_poly.pdbx_seq_one_letter_code
_entity_poly.pdbx_strand_id
1 'polypeptide(L)'
;GFNNNNLSGTVPQFLGKLPKLYSLELENNNFTGTIPNSILENLPDLYIYVSGNCIDCKIGNEKVGWFCDYDDMKSKKCIIRCGKINNKDFGKCPDGQCCSKKGYCGTTAAFCSTNLGCQSKYGKCIEGRCGASWGSCPNSQCCSKKGYCGTSAAFCSTNLKCQSKYGKCIEGGCGASWGSCPNSQCCSKKGYCGTTSSFCSSLKGCQSKYGKCKK
;
A
#
# COMPACT_ATOMS: atom_id res chain seq x y z
N GLY A 1 -10.94 -18.32 33.48
CA GLY A 1 -10.71 -17.28 32.47
C GLY A 1 -9.38 -16.59 32.65
N PHE A 2 -9.01 -15.79 31.65
CA PHE A 2 -7.89 -14.86 31.62
C PHE A 2 -8.34 -13.44 31.20
N ASN A 3 -9.64 -13.14 31.28
CA ASN A 3 -10.26 -11.89 30.84
C ASN A 3 -9.77 -10.66 31.65
N ASN A 4 -9.86 -9.47 31.05
CA ASN A 4 -9.52 -8.17 31.65
C ASN A 4 -8.07 -8.06 32.15
N ASN A 5 -7.13 -8.45 31.29
CA ASN A 5 -5.71 -8.38 31.59
C ASN A 5 -4.96 -7.65 30.46
N ASN A 6 -3.64 -7.49 30.62
CA ASN A 6 -2.77 -6.93 29.58
C ASN A 6 -2.01 -8.03 28.82
N LEU A 7 -2.53 -9.26 28.79
CA LEU A 7 -1.88 -10.39 28.10
C LEU A 7 -1.81 -10.10 26.60
N SER A 8 -0.72 -10.50 25.96
CA SER A 8 -0.47 -10.23 24.55
C SER A 8 0.17 -11.42 23.85
N GLY A 9 0.26 -11.36 22.52
CA GLY A 9 0.73 -12.47 21.68
C GLY A 9 -0.41 -13.14 20.93
N THR A 10 -0.23 -14.41 20.56
CA THR A 10 -1.24 -15.22 19.85
C THR A 10 -1.85 -16.24 20.80
N VAL A 11 -3.08 -16.70 20.51
CA VAL A 11 -3.69 -17.82 21.25
C VAL A 11 -2.84 -19.08 21.02
N PRO A 12 -2.35 -19.77 22.07
CA PRO A 12 -1.45 -20.91 21.91
C PRO A 12 -2.12 -22.15 21.33
N GLN A 13 -1.45 -22.81 20.37
CA GLN A 13 -1.97 -24.01 19.70
C GLN A 13 -2.15 -25.21 20.65
N PHE A 14 -1.40 -25.27 21.76
CA PHE A 14 -1.49 -26.39 22.72
C PHE A 14 -2.84 -26.47 23.43
N LEU A 15 -3.62 -25.38 23.48
CA LEU A 15 -4.95 -25.38 24.10
C LEU A 15 -5.89 -26.38 23.42
N GLY A 16 -5.71 -26.63 22.12
CA GLY A 16 -6.44 -27.67 21.38
C GLY A 16 -6.09 -29.12 21.77
N LYS A 17 -5.15 -29.33 22.69
CA LYS A 17 -4.80 -30.65 23.26
C LYS A 17 -5.48 -30.90 24.61
N LEU A 18 -6.37 -30.03 25.05
CA LEU A 18 -7.04 -30.11 26.35
C LEU A 18 -8.48 -30.59 26.15
N PRO A 19 -8.74 -31.92 26.07
CA PRO A 19 -10.05 -32.46 25.69
C PRO A 19 -11.18 -32.17 26.67
N LYS A 20 -10.86 -31.70 27.88
CA LYS A 20 -11.83 -31.28 28.90
C LYS A 20 -12.07 -29.77 28.92
N LEU A 21 -11.40 -29.00 28.05
CA LEU A 21 -11.57 -27.57 27.98
C LEU A 21 -12.92 -27.27 27.30
N TYR A 22 -13.86 -26.73 28.08
CA TYR A 22 -15.22 -26.43 27.62
C TYR A 22 -15.52 -24.92 27.57
N SER A 23 -14.75 -24.11 28.30
CA SER A 23 -14.86 -22.65 28.29
C SER A 23 -13.47 -22.01 28.33
N LEU A 24 -13.26 -20.98 27.51
CA LEU A 24 -12.04 -20.18 27.46
C LEU A 24 -12.38 -18.69 27.34
N GLU A 25 -12.20 -17.96 28.43
CA GLU A 25 -12.42 -16.52 28.50
C GLU A 25 -11.10 -15.77 28.30
N LEU A 26 -10.95 -15.04 27.20
CA LEU A 26 -9.77 -14.23 26.86
C LEU A 26 -10.10 -12.74 26.74
N GLU A 27 -11.33 -12.35 27.03
CA GLU A 27 -11.87 -11.03 26.74
C GLU A 27 -11.02 -9.87 27.29
N ASN A 28 -11.04 -8.72 26.64
CA ASN A 28 -10.35 -7.51 27.08
C ASN A 28 -8.87 -7.74 27.40
N ASN A 29 -8.14 -8.28 26.42
CA ASN A 29 -6.68 -8.43 26.44
C ASN A 29 -6.07 -7.81 25.17
N ASN A 30 -4.78 -8.04 24.93
CA ASN A 30 -4.05 -7.59 23.75
C ASN A 30 -3.65 -8.79 22.85
N PHE A 31 -4.44 -9.87 22.82
CA PHE A 31 -4.19 -11.00 21.92
C PHE A 31 -4.40 -10.59 20.47
N THR A 32 -3.61 -11.18 19.57
CA THR A 32 -3.56 -10.89 18.13
C THR A 32 -3.55 -12.19 17.32
N GLY A 33 -3.78 -12.12 16.01
CA GLY A 33 -3.71 -13.28 15.11
C GLY A 33 -5.05 -13.96 14.94
N THR A 34 -5.10 -15.28 14.75
CA THR A 34 -6.34 -16.06 14.60
C THR A 34 -6.50 -17.04 15.76
N ILE A 35 -7.68 -17.65 15.90
CA ILE A 35 -7.83 -18.86 16.71
C ILE A 35 -7.11 -20.02 15.99
N PRO A 36 -6.19 -20.75 16.65
CA PRO A 36 -5.47 -21.87 16.04
C PRO A 36 -6.41 -22.99 15.59
N ASN A 37 -6.17 -23.56 14.40
CA ASN A 37 -6.93 -24.69 13.87
C ASN A 37 -7.03 -25.88 14.84
N SER A 38 -6.01 -26.13 15.66
CA SER A 38 -6.06 -27.20 16.67
C SER A 38 -7.21 -27.03 17.66
N ILE A 39 -7.59 -25.79 17.98
CA ILE A 39 -8.75 -25.52 18.85
C ILE A 39 -10.04 -25.74 18.05
N LEU A 40 -10.08 -25.29 16.80
CA LEU A 40 -11.27 -25.35 15.94
C LEU A 40 -11.67 -26.79 15.58
N GLU A 41 -10.65 -27.62 15.35
CA GLU A 41 -10.77 -29.00 14.92
C GLU A 41 -10.96 -29.95 16.12
N ASN A 42 -10.20 -29.77 17.21
CA ASN A 42 -10.22 -30.73 18.32
C ASN A 42 -11.23 -30.42 19.43
N LEU A 43 -11.72 -29.17 19.53
CA LEU A 43 -12.62 -28.73 20.59
C LEU A 43 -13.91 -28.14 19.99
N PRO A 44 -14.74 -28.97 19.34
CA PRO A 44 -15.94 -28.50 18.65
C PRO A 44 -16.99 -27.86 19.56
N ASP A 45 -17.02 -28.25 20.84
CA ASP A 45 -17.99 -27.79 21.84
C ASP A 45 -17.45 -26.68 22.77
N LEU A 46 -16.27 -26.11 22.46
CA LEU A 46 -15.65 -25.06 23.26
C LEU A 46 -16.37 -23.72 23.09
N TYR A 47 -16.82 -23.15 24.20
CA TYR A 47 -17.20 -21.74 24.27
C TYR A 47 -15.94 -20.88 24.42
N ILE A 48 -15.72 -19.94 23.51
CA ILE A 48 -14.57 -19.05 23.54
C ILE A 48 -15.00 -17.59 23.45
N TYR A 49 -14.59 -16.81 24.46
CA TYR A 49 -14.92 -15.40 24.56
C TYR A 49 -13.65 -14.60 24.28
N VAL A 50 -13.63 -13.88 23.16
CA VAL A 50 -12.43 -13.16 22.68
C VAL A 50 -12.67 -11.68 22.42
N SER A 51 -13.85 -11.16 22.79
CA SER A 51 -14.19 -9.73 22.71
C SER A 51 -13.07 -8.87 23.33
N GLY A 52 -12.88 -7.65 22.85
CA GLY A 52 -11.86 -6.75 23.38
C GLY A 52 -10.40 -7.15 23.08
N ASN A 53 -10.16 -8.08 22.15
CA ASN A 53 -8.85 -8.46 21.60
C ASN A 53 -8.73 -8.11 20.10
N CYS A 54 -7.54 -8.32 19.54
CA CYS A 54 -7.23 -8.10 18.12
C CYS A 54 -7.16 -9.41 17.32
N ILE A 55 -8.11 -10.31 17.55
CA ILE A 55 -8.18 -11.63 16.90
C ILE A 55 -9.01 -11.55 15.62
N ASP A 56 -8.45 -12.01 14.51
CA ASP A 56 -9.15 -12.20 13.25
C ASP A 56 -10.01 -13.47 13.33
N CYS A 57 -11.32 -13.26 13.47
CA CYS A 57 -12.30 -14.32 13.62
C CYS A 57 -12.90 -14.83 12.30
N LYS A 58 -12.30 -14.51 11.14
CA LYS A 58 -12.82 -14.94 9.83
C LYS A 58 -12.80 -16.47 9.62
N ILE A 59 -12.01 -17.23 10.39
CA ILE A 59 -11.89 -18.68 10.25
C ILE A 59 -12.78 -19.37 11.30
N GLY A 60 -14.08 -19.49 11.07
CA GLY A 60 -14.95 -20.34 11.91
C GLY A 60 -16.41 -19.93 12.11
N ASN A 61 -16.94 -19.08 11.22
CA ASN A 61 -18.31 -18.55 11.23
C ASN A 61 -19.47 -19.57 11.19
N GLU A 62 -19.22 -20.86 11.43
CA GLU A 62 -20.25 -21.90 11.43
C GLU A 62 -20.48 -22.52 12.82
N LYS A 63 -19.60 -22.29 13.81
CA LYS A 63 -19.78 -22.82 15.18
C LYS A 63 -20.21 -21.71 16.14
N VAL A 64 -21.47 -21.76 16.56
CA VAL A 64 -22.11 -20.86 17.51
C VAL A 64 -21.32 -20.86 18.83
N GLY A 65 -20.84 -19.69 19.28
CA GLY A 65 -20.13 -19.56 20.56
C GLY A 65 -18.90 -18.65 20.54
N TRP A 66 -18.53 -18.09 19.39
CA TRP A 66 -17.41 -17.15 19.29
C TRP A 66 -17.95 -15.73 19.18
N PHE A 67 -18.07 -15.07 20.32
CA PHE A 67 -18.45 -13.67 20.37
C PHE A 67 -17.25 -12.80 19.99
N CYS A 68 -17.04 -12.64 18.69
CA CYS A 68 -16.08 -11.70 18.14
C CYS A 68 -16.81 -10.41 17.78
N ASP A 69 -16.55 -9.35 18.55
CA ASP A 69 -17.11 -8.05 18.23
C ASP A 69 -16.25 -7.41 17.13
N TYR A 70 -16.76 -7.42 15.89
CA TYR A 70 -16.10 -6.81 14.74
C TYR A 70 -15.86 -5.31 14.93
N ASP A 71 -16.60 -4.68 15.86
CA ASP A 71 -16.49 -3.27 16.18
C ASP A 71 -15.26 -2.94 17.06
N ASP A 72 -14.65 -3.92 17.73
CA ASP A 72 -13.40 -3.71 18.47
C ASP A 72 -12.19 -3.46 17.55
N MET A 73 -12.24 -3.96 16.31
CA MET A 73 -11.22 -3.68 15.30
C MET A 73 -11.21 -2.20 14.86
N LYS A 74 -12.30 -1.46 15.13
CA LYS A 74 -12.42 -0.02 14.92
C LYS A 74 -12.25 0.79 16.20
N SER A 75 -12.69 0.27 17.36
CA SER A 75 -12.71 0.99 18.65
C SER A 75 -11.37 0.91 19.39
N LYS A 76 -10.63 -0.21 19.28
CA LYS A 76 -9.23 -0.35 19.69
C LYS A 76 -8.38 -0.53 18.44
N LYS A 77 -7.30 0.26 18.32
CA LYS A 77 -6.25 0.17 17.29
C LYS A 77 -5.64 -1.25 17.21
N CYS A 78 -6.35 -2.20 16.63
CA CYS A 78 -5.87 -3.56 16.46
C CYS A 78 -4.93 -3.62 15.27
N ILE A 79 -3.64 -3.51 15.56
CA ILE A 79 -2.59 -3.57 14.54
C ILE A 79 -2.19 -5.04 14.35
N ILE A 80 -2.78 -5.70 13.36
CA ILE A 80 -2.48 -7.11 13.01
C ILE A 80 -1.06 -7.17 12.41
N ARG A 81 -0.23 -8.12 12.88
CA ARG A 81 1.10 -8.38 12.32
C ARG A 81 1.01 -9.22 11.05
N CYS A 82 1.95 -9.03 10.14
CA CYS A 82 2.06 -9.81 8.93
C CYS A 82 3.49 -9.84 8.40
N GLY A 83 3.72 -10.65 7.39
CA GLY A 83 4.98 -10.63 6.66
C GLY A 83 6.12 -11.34 7.36
N LYS A 84 7.31 -11.26 6.77
CA LYS A 84 8.52 -11.85 7.33
C LYS A 84 9.44 -10.74 7.84
N ILE A 85 9.53 -10.63 9.17
CA ILE A 85 10.34 -9.60 9.86
C ILE A 85 11.40 -10.32 10.70
N ASN A 86 12.68 -10.00 10.49
CA ASN A 86 13.81 -10.59 11.23
C ASN A 86 13.74 -12.13 11.29
N ASN A 87 13.53 -12.77 10.13
CA ASN A 87 13.34 -14.22 9.96
C ASN A 87 12.10 -14.85 10.61
N LYS A 88 11.29 -14.10 11.35
CA LYS A 88 10.01 -14.56 11.88
C LYS A 88 8.88 -14.28 10.89
N ASP A 89 8.12 -15.32 10.55
CA ASP A 89 6.93 -15.23 9.69
C ASP A 89 5.69 -14.99 10.56
N PHE A 90 4.95 -13.92 10.26
CA PHE A 90 3.72 -13.51 10.96
C PHE A 90 2.46 -13.81 10.16
N GLY A 91 2.57 -14.49 9.01
CA GLY A 91 1.43 -14.83 8.18
C GLY A 91 0.92 -13.66 7.32
N LYS A 92 -0.24 -13.89 6.69
CA LYS A 92 -0.88 -12.95 5.75
C LYS A 92 -1.88 -12.05 6.48
N CYS A 93 -2.11 -10.88 5.90
CA CYS A 93 -3.20 -10.01 6.32
C CYS A 93 -4.58 -10.57 5.95
N PRO A 94 -5.63 -10.15 6.67
CA PRO A 94 -7.01 -10.48 6.30
C PRO A 94 -7.33 -10.01 4.87
N ASP A 95 -8.31 -10.68 4.25
CA ASP A 95 -8.71 -10.36 2.88
C ASP A 95 -9.04 -8.88 2.68
N GLY A 96 -8.43 -8.30 1.63
CA GLY A 96 -8.57 -6.88 1.29
C GLY A 96 -7.51 -5.97 1.89
N GLN A 97 -6.71 -6.44 2.85
CA GLN A 97 -5.68 -5.63 3.50
C GLN A 97 -4.28 -5.85 2.90
N CYS A 98 -3.41 -4.89 3.16
CA CYS A 98 -2.03 -4.84 2.69
C CYS A 98 -1.08 -5.09 3.84
N CYS A 99 0.03 -5.78 3.56
CA CYS A 99 1.08 -5.98 4.55
C CYS A 99 2.19 -4.95 4.36
N SER A 100 2.36 -4.02 5.31
CA SER A 100 3.40 -2.99 5.23
C SER A 100 4.82 -3.55 5.35
N LYS A 101 5.83 -2.77 4.98
CA LYS A 101 7.25 -3.08 5.21
C LYS A 101 7.58 -3.40 6.66
N LYS A 102 6.87 -2.76 7.61
CA LYS A 102 7.07 -2.93 9.05
C LYS A 102 6.37 -4.17 9.62
N GLY A 103 5.65 -4.93 8.77
CA GLY A 103 4.99 -6.17 9.16
C GLY A 103 3.69 -5.94 9.91
N TYR A 104 2.91 -4.97 9.44
CA TYR A 104 1.58 -4.65 9.95
C TYR A 104 0.56 -4.61 8.82
N CYS A 105 -0.67 -5.04 9.10
CA CYS A 105 -1.80 -4.97 8.18
C CYS A 105 -2.50 -3.63 8.23
N GLY A 106 -3.00 -3.19 7.07
CA GLY A 106 -3.84 -2.01 6.95
C GLY A 106 -4.25 -1.77 5.50
N THR A 107 -5.06 -0.73 5.28
CA THR A 107 -5.64 -0.42 3.97
C THR A 107 -5.16 0.92 3.39
N THR A 108 -4.38 1.69 4.16
CA THR A 108 -3.89 2.99 3.69
C THR A 108 -2.63 2.82 2.84
N ALA A 109 -2.29 3.87 2.10
CA ALA A 109 -1.13 3.88 1.22
C ALA A 109 0.20 3.52 1.91
N ALA A 110 0.36 3.85 3.20
CA ALA A 110 1.54 3.47 3.99
C ALA A 110 1.70 1.94 4.14
N PHE A 111 0.61 1.19 4.02
CA PHE A 111 0.59 -0.27 4.08
C PHE A 111 0.60 -0.88 2.68
N CYS A 112 -0.12 -0.26 1.74
CA CYS A 112 -0.40 -0.82 0.43
C CYS A 112 0.61 -0.47 -0.64
N SER A 113 1.33 0.64 -0.51
CA SER A 113 2.25 1.09 -1.56
C SER A 113 3.44 0.14 -1.69
N THR A 114 3.64 -0.43 -2.87
CA THR A 114 4.87 -1.19 -3.18
C THR A 114 6.11 -0.30 -3.08
N ASN A 115 5.99 0.99 -3.40
CA ASN A 115 7.07 1.98 -3.24
C ASN A 115 7.46 2.22 -1.77
N LEU A 116 6.55 1.97 -0.83
CA LEU A 116 6.82 2.04 0.62
C LEU A 116 7.18 0.67 1.22
N GLY A 117 7.34 -0.36 0.38
CA GLY A 117 7.78 -1.70 0.77
C GLY A 117 6.66 -2.62 1.22
N CYS A 118 5.45 -2.47 0.69
CA CYS A 118 4.39 -3.45 0.88
C CYS A 118 4.86 -4.87 0.49
N GLN A 119 4.56 -5.86 1.33
CA GLN A 119 4.97 -7.26 1.18
C GLN A 119 3.88 -8.07 0.45
N SER A 120 3.98 -8.18 -0.88
CA SER A 120 2.94 -8.76 -1.75
C SER A 120 2.61 -10.23 -1.49
N LYS A 121 3.57 -11.02 -0.97
CA LYS A 121 3.33 -12.41 -0.55
C LYS A 121 2.33 -12.50 0.62
N TYR A 122 2.19 -11.43 1.40
CA TYR A 122 1.47 -11.40 2.67
C TYR A 122 0.29 -10.42 2.69
N GLY A 123 -0.01 -9.72 1.59
CA GLY A 123 -1.16 -8.83 1.48
C GLY A 123 -1.33 -8.23 0.07
N LYS A 124 -2.42 -7.48 -0.14
CA LYS A 124 -2.77 -6.91 -1.46
C LYS A 124 -2.04 -5.59 -1.73
N CYS A 125 -0.81 -5.66 -2.22
CA CYS A 125 -0.05 -4.45 -2.55
C CYS A 125 -0.58 -3.75 -3.82
N ILE A 126 -0.42 -2.43 -3.86
CA ILE A 126 -0.86 -1.57 -4.95
C ILE A 126 0.38 -0.95 -5.62
N GLU A 127 0.49 -1.17 -6.92
CA GLU A 127 1.59 -0.70 -7.75
C GLU A 127 1.25 0.60 -8.50
N GLY A 128 2.30 1.30 -8.92
CA GLY A 128 2.17 2.43 -9.85
C GLY A 128 1.53 3.69 -9.28
N ARG A 129 1.25 3.76 -7.97
CA ARG A 129 0.75 4.97 -7.30
C ARG A 129 1.89 5.80 -6.70
N CYS A 130 1.71 7.12 -6.69
CA CYS A 130 2.65 8.08 -6.13
C CYS A 130 1.94 9.34 -5.62
N GLY A 131 2.67 10.18 -4.91
CA GLY A 131 2.17 11.42 -4.32
C GLY A 131 2.33 11.42 -2.80
N ALA A 132 1.76 12.44 -2.14
CA ALA A 132 1.92 12.64 -0.70
C ALA A 132 1.60 11.42 0.17
N SER A 133 0.58 10.65 -0.19
CA SER A 133 0.21 9.44 0.55
C SER A 133 0.94 8.17 0.08
N TRP A 134 1.38 8.13 -1.19
CA TRP A 134 1.83 6.88 -1.85
C TRP A 134 3.35 6.78 -2.03
N GLY A 135 4.08 7.87 -1.75
CA GLY A 135 5.54 7.93 -1.91
C GLY A 135 5.96 8.32 -3.33
N SER A 136 7.25 8.14 -3.60
CA SER A 136 7.86 8.51 -4.88
C SER A 136 7.90 7.34 -5.86
N CYS A 137 7.91 7.66 -7.16
CA CYS A 137 8.01 6.66 -8.21
C CYS A 137 9.41 6.02 -8.28
N PRO A 138 9.50 4.72 -8.61
CA PRO A 138 10.78 4.03 -8.75
C PRO A 138 11.46 4.40 -10.07
N ASN A 139 12.75 4.03 -10.22
CA ASN A 139 13.51 4.12 -11.47
C ASN A 139 13.45 5.50 -12.14
N SER A 140 13.47 6.58 -11.35
CA SER A 140 13.44 7.94 -11.87
C SER A 140 12.19 8.31 -12.69
N GLN A 141 11.10 7.55 -12.56
CA GLN A 141 9.84 7.84 -13.25
C GLN A 141 9.18 9.11 -12.70
N CYS A 142 8.19 9.60 -13.44
CA CYS A 142 7.44 10.80 -13.11
C CYS A 142 6.17 10.46 -12.35
N CYS A 143 5.78 11.35 -11.44
CA CYS A 143 4.51 11.24 -10.74
C CYS A 143 3.49 12.19 -11.36
N SER A 144 2.49 11.65 -12.05
CA SER A 144 1.44 12.46 -12.69
C SER A 144 0.60 13.26 -11.68
N LYS A 145 -0.14 14.26 -12.15
CA LYS A 145 -1.15 14.97 -11.33
C LYS A 145 -2.15 14.02 -10.66
N LYS A 146 -2.49 12.90 -11.33
CA LYS A 146 -3.45 11.91 -10.82
C LYS A 146 -2.85 10.93 -9.81
N GLY A 147 -1.57 11.05 -9.47
CA GLY A 147 -0.91 10.21 -8.47
C GLY A 147 -0.54 8.82 -9.00
N TYR A 148 -0.17 8.75 -10.28
CA TYR A 148 0.35 7.53 -10.91
C TYR A 148 1.76 7.74 -11.44
N CYS A 149 2.56 6.68 -11.40
CA CYS A 149 3.90 6.61 -11.95
C CYS A 149 3.89 6.28 -13.43
N GLY A 150 4.76 6.95 -14.19
CA GLY A 150 4.95 6.67 -15.60
C GLY A 150 6.05 7.53 -16.22
N THR A 151 6.36 7.28 -17.48
CA THR A 151 7.46 7.94 -18.22
C THR A 151 7.00 8.81 -19.38
N SER A 152 5.71 8.77 -19.75
CA SER A 152 5.20 9.57 -20.86
C SER A 152 4.92 11.02 -20.44
N ALA A 153 4.72 11.90 -21.43
CA ALA A 153 4.47 13.31 -21.17
C ALA A 153 3.25 13.57 -20.28
N ALA A 154 2.22 12.73 -20.35
CA ALA A 154 1.06 12.78 -19.48
C ALA A 154 1.40 12.65 -17.98
N PHE A 155 2.53 12.03 -17.66
CA PHE A 155 3.03 11.83 -16.30
C PHE A 155 4.11 12.83 -15.93
N CYS A 156 4.97 13.18 -16.88
CA CYS A 156 6.20 13.92 -16.63
C CYS A 156 6.10 15.43 -16.82
N SER A 157 5.16 15.92 -17.63
CA SER A 157 5.11 17.34 -17.97
C SER A 157 4.73 18.20 -16.76
N THR A 158 5.54 19.22 -16.46
CA THR A 158 5.19 20.24 -15.44
C THR A 158 3.91 21.00 -15.83
N ASN A 159 3.67 21.22 -17.13
CA ASN A 159 2.42 21.83 -17.63
C ASN A 159 1.18 20.99 -17.30
N LEU A 160 1.33 19.66 -17.26
CA LEU A 160 0.26 18.74 -16.85
C LEU A 160 0.24 18.48 -15.34
N LYS A 161 0.92 19.33 -14.55
CA LYS A 161 1.01 19.29 -13.09
C LYS A 161 1.63 17.99 -12.56
N CYS A 162 2.70 17.52 -13.20
CA CYS A 162 3.56 16.49 -12.62
C CYS A 162 4.03 16.91 -11.21
N GLN A 163 4.03 15.96 -10.27
CA GLN A 163 4.38 16.17 -8.87
C GLN A 163 5.88 15.97 -8.64
N SER A 164 6.67 17.04 -8.73
CA SER A 164 8.15 16.99 -8.69
C SER A 164 8.73 16.48 -7.37
N LYS A 165 7.98 16.61 -6.26
CA LYS A 165 8.37 16.04 -4.96
C LYS A 165 8.36 14.50 -4.95
N TYR A 166 7.59 13.87 -5.83
CA TYR A 166 7.34 12.43 -5.83
C TYR A 166 7.77 11.74 -7.14
N GLY A 167 8.39 12.46 -8.07
CA GLY A 167 8.91 11.90 -9.33
C GLY A 167 9.69 12.95 -10.13
N LYS A 168 10.38 12.50 -11.18
CA LYS A 168 11.23 13.40 -12.00
C LYS A 168 10.43 14.11 -13.08
N CYS A 169 9.87 15.27 -12.77
CA CYS A 169 9.15 16.07 -13.76
C CYS A 169 10.10 16.72 -14.77
N ILE A 170 9.61 16.87 -16.00
CA ILE A 170 10.33 17.49 -17.10
C ILE A 170 9.66 18.82 -17.42
N GLU A 171 10.45 19.88 -17.31
CA GLU A 171 10.04 21.23 -17.67
C GLU A 171 10.35 21.51 -19.14
N GLY A 172 9.40 22.12 -19.85
CA GLY A 172 9.60 22.56 -21.23
C GLY A 172 9.83 21.45 -22.24
N GLY A 173 9.43 20.20 -22.01
CA GLY A 173 9.50 19.16 -23.05
C GLY A 173 8.58 19.43 -24.25
N CYS A 174 9.03 19.15 -25.46
CA CYS A 174 8.26 19.27 -26.71
C CYS A 174 8.67 18.22 -27.75
N GLY A 175 7.82 17.98 -28.75
CA GLY A 175 8.05 16.96 -29.78
C GLY A 175 6.88 16.00 -29.91
N ALA A 176 7.06 14.94 -30.71
CA ALA A 176 6.00 13.96 -30.98
C ALA A 176 5.36 13.37 -29.72
N SER A 177 6.16 13.14 -28.68
CA SER A 177 5.70 12.56 -27.42
C SER A 177 5.24 13.61 -26.39
N TRP A 178 5.54 14.90 -26.60
CA TRP A 178 5.41 15.96 -25.58
C TRP A 178 4.52 17.15 -26.00
N GLY A 179 4.10 17.18 -27.27
CA GLY A 179 3.27 18.26 -27.81
C GLY A 179 4.08 19.51 -28.16
N SER A 180 3.35 20.59 -28.42
CA SER A 180 3.94 21.87 -28.85
C SER A 180 4.31 22.77 -27.68
N CYS A 181 5.34 23.60 -27.89
CA CYS A 181 5.76 24.57 -26.89
C CYS A 181 4.73 25.68 -26.66
N PRO A 182 4.52 26.11 -25.39
CA PRO A 182 3.64 27.22 -25.07
C PRO A 182 4.21 28.57 -25.55
N ASN A 183 3.37 29.61 -25.59
CA ASN A 183 3.77 31.00 -25.85
C ASN A 183 4.63 31.21 -27.09
N SER A 184 4.33 30.47 -28.17
CA SER A 184 5.04 30.60 -29.45
C SER A 184 6.54 30.29 -29.40
N GLN A 185 7.00 29.56 -28.39
CA GLN A 185 8.40 29.16 -28.27
C GLN A 185 8.79 28.10 -29.30
N CYS A 186 10.09 27.88 -29.44
CA CYS A 186 10.67 26.95 -30.39
C CYS A 186 10.91 25.60 -29.75
N CYS A 187 10.66 24.52 -30.50
CA CYS A 187 10.99 23.19 -30.05
C CYS A 187 12.34 22.77 -30.62
N SER A 188 13.37 22.65 -29.77
CA SER A 188 14.72 22.27 -30.21
C SER A 188 14.78 20.85 -30.78
N LYS A 189 15.87 20.52 -31.48
CA LYS A 189 16.17 19.14 -31.92
C LYS A 189 16.13 18.12 -30.78
N LYS A 190 16.50 18.56 -29.57
CA LYS A 190 16.53 17.72 -28.35
C LYS A 190 15.17 17.59 -27.66
N GLY A 191 14.11 18.24 -28.18
CA GLY A 191 12.77 18.13 -27.62
C GLY A 191 12.53 18.99 -26.38
N TYR A 192 13.17 20.15 -26.33
CA TYR A 192 12.94 21.16 -25.29
C TYR A 192 12.49 22.48 -25.89
N CYS A 193 11.62 23.19 -25.17
CA CYS A 193 11.11 24.51 -25.46
C CYS A 193 12.10 25.58 -25.05
N GLY A 194 12.26 26.57 -25.91
CA GLY A 194 13.08 27.74 -25.63
C GLY A 194 12.93 28.80 -26.71
N THR A 195 13.51 29.98 -26.47
CA THR A 195 13.41 31.15 -27.35
C THR A 195 14.75 31.54 -28.00
N THR A 196 15.84 30.89 -27.61
CA THR A 196 17.19 31.21 -28.11
C THR A 196 17.45 30.59 -29.49
N SER A 197 18.49 31.08 -30.18
CA SER A 197 18.84 30.61 -31.53
C SER A 197 19.17 29.12 -31.60
N SER A 198 19.69 28.53 -30.52
CA SER A 198 19.95 27.09 -30.41
C SER A 198 18.67 26.24 -30.39
N PHE A 199 17.53 26.82 -30.03
CA PHE A 199 16.22 26.16 -30.03
C PHE A 199 15.43 26.47 -31.30
N CYS A 200 15.55 27.70 -31.81
CA CYS A 200 14.72 28.22 -32.88
C CYS A 200 15.26 28.01 -34.29
N SER A 201 16.58 27.83 -34.48
CA SER A 201 17.16 27.72 -35.81
C SER A 201 16.75 26.41 -36.50
N SER A 202 16.18 26.50 -37.69
CA SER A 202 15.84 25.34 -38.52
C SER A 202 17.11 24.55 -38.90
N LEU A 203 18.23 25.24 -39.14
CA LEU A 203 19.54 24.63 -39.39
C LEU A 203 20.06 23.81 -38.19
N LYS A 204 19.65 24.15 -36.97
CA LYS A 204 19.99 23.39 -35.74
C LYS A 204 18.97 22.30 -35.40
N GLY A 205 18.02 22.04 -36.29
CA GLY A 205 17.04 20.95 -36.16
C GLY A 205 15.83 21.29 -35.30
N CYS A 206 15.41 22.56 -35.26
CA CYS A 206 14.15 22.94 -34.64
C CYS A 206 12.96 22.15 -35.25
N GLN A 207 12.07 21.64 -34.39
CA GLN A 207 10.93 20.82 -34.76
C GLN A 207 9.69 21.69 -35.02
N SER A 208 9.47 22.07 -36.28
CA SER A 208 8.41 23.02 -36.69
C SER A 208 6.99 22.56 -36.41
N LYS A 209 6.74 21.24 -36.35
CA LYS A 209 5.44 20.68 -35.96
C LYS A 209 5.09 20.96 -34.49
N TYR A 210 6.08 21.23 -33.65
CA TYR A 210 5.93 21.36 -32.20
C TYR A 210 6.42 22.70 -31.65
N GLY A 211 6.81 23.67 -32.50
CA GLY A 211 7.25 24.99 -32.08
C GLY A 211 7.55 25.91 -33.26
N LYS A 212 7.75 27.22 -32.99
CA LYS A 212 7.96 28.21 -34.06
C LYS A 212 9.42 28.31 -34.50
N CYS A 213 9.80 27.55 -35.51
CA CYS A 213 11.17 27.58 -36.04
C CYS A 213 11.42 28.80 -36.94
N LYS A 214 12.63 29.37 -36.82
CA LYS A 214 13.15 30.44 -37.68
C LYS A 214 13.98 29.80 -38.79
N LYS A 215 13.82 30.29 -40.03
CA LYS A 215 14.65 29.87 -41.17
C LYS A 215 16.10 30.22 -40.91
#